data_AF-W0A4D2-F1
#
_entry.id   AF-W0A4D2-F1
#
_cell.length_a   1.000
_cell.length_b   1.000
_cell.length_c   1.000
_cell.angle_alpha   90.00
_cell.angle_beta   90.00
_cell.angle_gamma   90.00
#
_symmetry.space_group_name_H-M   'P 1'
#
loop_
_entity.id
_entity.type
_entity.pdbx_description
1 polymer ?
#
loop_
_entity_poly.entity_id
_entity_poly.type
_entity_poly.pdbx_seq_one_letter_code
_entity_poly.pdbx_strand_id
1 'polypeptide(L)'
;MHSVAAPETLMPLDVALLSPAELKAGAETVYRLAKGLSAEMAHHLCADFCDVWDSITTLPDNMLTLLHSPQGWTAIAGMIAFDLGAAAKPFVPTVH
;
A
#
# COMPACT_ATOMS: atom_id res chain seq x y z
N MET A 1 31.42 33.56 38.46
CA MET A 1 30.03 33.08 38.26
C MET A 1 29.78 33.02 36.75
N HIS A 2 29.40 31.84 36.25
CA HIS A 2 28.97 31.44 34.89
C HIS A 2 29.97 31.72 33.76
N SER A 3 30.73 30.76 33.21
CA SER A 3 30.36 29.47 32.57
C SER A 3 29.17 29.62 31.61
N VAL A 4 29.47 29.80 30.32
CA VAL A 4 28.53 29.58 29.23
C VAL A 4 29.21 28.62 28.26
N ALA A 5 28.59 27.45 28.13
CA ALA A 5 29.04 26.30 27.39
C ALA A 5 28.96 26.51 25.87
N ALA A 6 29.93 25.98 25.13
CA ALA A 6 29.71 25.46 23.77
C ALA A 6 29.13 24.03 23.88
N PRO A 7 28.59 23.38 22.83
CA PRO A 7 28.24 23.83 21.48
C PRO A 7 26.76 23.57 21.14
N GLU A 8 26.22 24.27 20.13
CA GLU A 8 24.96 23.87 19.49
C GLU A 8 25.19 22.56 18.72
N THR A 9 24.85 21.45 19.37
CA THR A 9 24.74 20.14 18.75
C THR A 9 23.66 20.23 17.66
N LEU A 10 24.11 20.47 16.43
CA LEU A 10 23.40 20.08 15.22
C LEU A 10 22.99 18.62 15.40
N MET A 11 21.73 18.38 15.75
CA MET A 11 21.19 17.04 15.63
C MET A 11 21.31 16.65 14.16
N PRO A 12 22.04 15.58 13.82
CA PRO A 12 21.98 15.07 12.46
C PRO A 12 20.51 14.73 12.23
N LEU A 13 19.94 15.23 11.13
CA LEU A 13 18.73 14.62 10.60
C LEU A 13 19.09 13.17 10.32
N ASP A 14 18.77 12.28 11.26
CA ASP A 14 18.62 10.85 11.05
C ASP A 14 17.47 10.69 10.05
N VAL A 15 17.77 10.97 8.77
CA VAL A 15 17.13 10.28 7.66
C VAL A 15 17.49 8.83 7.91
N ALA A 16 16.63 8.13 8.64
CA ALA A 16 16.71 6.70 8.81
C ALA A 16 16.61 6.08 7.40
N LEU A 17 17.76 5.92 6.75
CA LEU A 17 17.90 5.11 5.56
C LEU A 17 17.57 3.69 6.00
N LEU A 18 16.33 3.30 5.76
CA LEU A 18 15.89 1.92 5.94
C LEU A 18 16.93 0.99 5.32
N SER A 19 17.28 -0.05 6.05
CA SER A 19 18.23 -1.04 5.55
C SER A 19 17.67 -1.72 4.30
N PRO A 20 18.53 -2.27 3.41
CA PRO A 20 18.08 -3.03 2.25
C PRO A 20 17.15 -4.20 2.61
N ALA A 21 17.32 -4.77 3.81
CA ALA A 21 16.48 -5.85 4.32
C ALA A 21 15.06 -5.35 4.64
N GLU A 22 14.93 -4.19 5.28
CA GLU A 22 13.63 -3.56 5.61
C GLU A 22 12.88 -3.13 4.35
N LEU A 23 13.60 -2.55 3.37
CA LEU A 23 13.03 -2.19 2.08
C LEU A 23 12.48 -3.44 1.35
N LYS A 24 13.23 -4.54 1.36
CA LYS A 24 12.80 -5.81 0.77
C LYS A 24 11.59 -6.40 1.49
N ALA A 25 11.58 -6.38 2.83
CA ALA A 25 10.45 -6.88 3.62
C ALA A 25 9.17 -6.07 3.38
N GLY A 26 9.29 -4.73 3.26
CA GLY A 26 8.18 -3.86 2.91
C GLY A 26 7.62 -4.17 1.52
N ALA A 27 8.49 -4.25 0.51
CA ALA A 27 8.09 -4.57 -0.86
C ALA A 27 7.41 -5.94 -0.97
N GLU A 28 7.95 -6.95 -0.28
CA GLU A 28 7.36 -8.29 -0.22
C GLU A 28 5.99 -8.29 0.46
N THR A 29 5.80 -7.49 1.51
CA THR A 29 4.51 -7.37 2.20
C THR A 29 3.47 -6.72 1.29
N VAL A 30 3.82 -5.61 0.64
CA VAL A 30 2.95 -4.93 -0.33
C VAL A 30 2.56 -5.87 -1.48
N TYR A 31 3.53 -6.62 -2.02
CA TYR A 31 3.27 -7.60 -3.07
C TYR A 31 2.25 -8.66 -2.64
N ARG A 32 2.40 -9.23 -1.43
CA ARG A 32 1.44 -10.23 -0.93
C ARG A 32 0.04 -9.66 -0.72
N LEU A 33 -0.06 -8.45 -0.16
CA LEU A 33 -1.34 -7.80 0.05
C LEU A 33 -2.04 -7.45 -1.27
N ALA A 34 -1.30 -6.87 -2.23
CA ALA A 34 -1.80 -6.60 -3.56
C ALA A 34 -2.31 -7.88 -4.24
N LYS A 35 -1.54 -8.98 -4.14
CA LYS A 35 -1.92 -10.25 -4.74
C LYS A 35 -3.17 -10.86 -4.10
N GLY A 36 -3.29 -10.74 -2.78
CA GLY A 36 -4.48 -11.16 -2.03
C GLY A 36 -5.73 -10.38 -2.48
N LEU A 37 -5.61 -9.05 -2.56
CA LEU A 37 -6.68 -8.19 -3.05
C LEU A 37 -7.08 -8.55 -4.49
N SER A 38 -6.12 -8.75 -5.40
CA SER A 38 -6.42 -9.14 -6.78
C SER A 38 -7.20 -10.44 -6.87
N ALA A 39 -6.87 -11.44 -6.04
CA ALA A 39 -7.58 -12.71 -6.02
C ALA A 39 -9.03 -12.57 -5.53
N GLU A 40 -9.25 -11.82 -4.44
CA GLU A 40 -10.61 -11.57 -3.94
C GLU A 40 -11.43 -10.76 -4.95
N MET A 41 -10.82 -9.75 -5.57
CA MET A 41 -11.49 -8.89 -6.54
C MET A 41 -11.82 -9.60 -7.85
N ALA A 42 -10.93 -10.42 -8.39
CA ALA A 42 -11.20 -11.22 -9.59
C ALA A 42 -12.44 -12.10 -9.38
N HIS A 43 -12.57 -12.70 -8.20
CA HIS A 43 -13.75 -13.47 -7.83
C HIS A 43 -15.01 -12.60 -7.68
N HIS A 44 -14.91 -11.46 -6.99
CA HIS A 44 -16.04 -10.56 -6.73
C HIS A 44 -16.59 -9.88 -8.01
N LEU A 45 -15.70 -9.50 -8.92
CA LEU A 45 -16.04 -8.83 -10.17
C LEU A 45 -16.33 -9.79 -11.33
N CYS A 46 -16.09 -11.10 -11.13
CA CYS A 46 -16.08 -12.08 -12.22
C CYS A 46 -15.15 -11.66 -13.38
N ALA A 47 -13.97 -11.12 -13.04
CA ALA A 47 -12.97 -10.62 -13.97
C ALA A 47 -11.74 -11.54 -14.00
N ASP A 48 -10.90 -11.41 -15.04
CA ASP A 48 -9.63 -12.13 -15.09
C ASP A 48 -8.67 -11.60 -14.00
N PHE A 49 -7.90 -12.50 -13.40
CA PHE A 49 -6.92 -12.12 -12.38
C PHE A 49 -5.87 -11.16 -12.96
N CYS A 50 -5.44 -11.36 -14.21
CA CYS A 50 -4.42 -10.53 -14.85
C CYS A 50 -4.94 -9.11 -15.06
N ASP A 51 -6.19 -8.94 -15.49
CA ASP A 51 -6.80 -7.61 -15.67
C ASP A 51 -6.84 -6.84 -14.34
N VAL A 52 -7.26 -7.51 -13.26
CA VAL A 52 -7.31 -6.91 -11.92
C VAL A 52 -5.91 -6.63 -11.37
N TRP A 53 -4.96 -7.55 -11.59
CA TRP A 53 -3.58 -7.39 -11.18
C TRP A 53 -2.92 -6.22 -11.90
N ASP A 54 -3.13 -6.09 -13.21
CA ASP A 54 -2.59 -5.00 -14.02
C ASP A 54 -3.12 -3.66 -13.49
N SER A 55 -4.43 -3.51 -13.25
CA SER A 55 -4.98 -2.30 -12.63
C SER A 55 -4.34 -2.01 -11.25
N ILE A 56 -4.11 -3.03 -10.41
CA ILE A 56 -3.45 -2.85 -9.10
C ILE A 56 -1.99 -2.41 -9.24
N THR A 57 -1.25 -2.92 -10.23
CA THR A 57 0.15 -2.55 -10.44
C THR A 57 0.34 -1.13 -11.00
N THR A 58 -0.74 -0.52 -11.52
CA THR A 58 -0.73 0.89 -11.96
C THR A 58 -1.06 1.88 -10.84
N LEU A 59 -1.34 1.40 -9.62
CA LEU A 59 -1.61 2.25 -8.47
C LEU A 59 -0.39 3.11 -8.13
N PRO A 60 -0.60 4.41 -7.81
CA PRO A 60 0.49 5.25 -7.36
C PRO A 60 0.98 4.84 -5.96
N ASP A 61 2.27 5.00 -5.71
CA ASP A 61 2.94 4.52 -4.48
C ASP A 61 2.27 4.99 -3.18
N ASN A 62 1.71 6.20 -3.17
CA ASN A 62 1.00 6.75 -2.01
C ASN A 62 -0.26 5.95 -1.64
N MET A 63 -0.90 5.29 -2.62
CA MET A 63 -2.07 4.43 -2.42
C MET A 63 -1.71 3.03 -1.96
N LEU A 64 -0.46 2.58 -2.13
CA LEU A 64 -0.02 1.26 -1.63
C LEU A 64 -0.15 1.15 -0.11
N THR A 65 -0.09 2.27 0.61
CA THR A 65 -0.32 2.32 2.06
C THR A 65 -1.73 1.86 2.47
N LEU A 66 -2.71 1.99 1.58
CA LEU A 66 -4.10 1.59 1.82
C LEU A 66 -4.26 0.06 1.85
N LEU A 67 -3.34 -0.69 1.23
CA LEU A 67 -3.33 -2.15 1.26
C LEU A 67 -3.18 -2.71 2.69
N HIS A 68 -2.74 -1.91 3.65
CA HIS A 68 -2.61 -2.31 5.04
C HIS A 68 -3.89 -2.22 5.87
N SER A 69 -5.05 -1.89 5.26
CA SER A 69 -6.33 -1.88 5.96
C SER A 69 -7.48 -2.44 5.13
N PRO A 70 -8.50 -3.06 5.75
CA PRO A 70 -9.71 -3.49 5.05
C PRO A 70 -10.43 -2.32 4.35
N GLN A 71 -10.49 -1.16 5.00
CA GLN A 71 -11.12 0.04 4.42
C GLN A 71 -10.37 0.51 3.18
N GLY A 72 -9.05 0.43 3.20
CA GLY A 72 -8.22 0.74 2.04
C GLY A 72 -8.41 -0.25 0.90
N TRP A 73 -8.58 -1.54 1.19
CA TRP A 73 -8.95 -2.55 0.19
C TRP A 73 -10.30 -2.23 -0.46
N THR A 74 -11.31 -1.84 0.31
CA THR A 74 -12.61 -1.38 -0.24
C THR A 74 -12.45 -0.16 -1.14
N ALA A 75 -11.63 0.82 -0.75
CA ALA A 75 -11.40 2.02 -1.56
C ALA A 75 -10.69 1.69 -2.89
N ILE A 76 -9.62 0.88 -2.83
CA ILE A 76 -8.90 0.42 -4.02
C ILE A 76 -9.84 -0.40 -4.93
N ALA A 77 -10.65 -1.28 -4.34
CA ALA A 77 -11.57 -2.10 -5.10
C ALA A 77 -12.64 -1.28 -5.84
N GLY A 78 -13.16 -0.22 -5.23
CA GLY A 78 -14.10 0.69 -5.90
C GLY A 78 -13.47 1.38 -7.12
N MET A 79 -12.20 1.78 -7.02
CA MET A 79 -11.48 2.41 -8.12
C MET A 79 -11.18 1.43 -9.26
N ILE A 80 -10.72 0.21 -8.95
CA ILE A 80 -10.46 -0.81 -9.97
C ILE A 80 -11.76 -1.26 -10.64
N ALA A 81 -12.85 -1.43 -9.87
CA ALA A 81 -14.15 -1.74 -10.45
C ALA A 81 -14.59 -0.66 -11.45
N PHE A 82 -14.34 0.61 -11.14
CA PHE A 82 -14.61 1.72 -12.05
C PHE A 82 -13.72 1.67 -13.30
N ASP A 83 -12.41 1.41 -13.14
CA ASP A 83 -11.44 1.31 -14.24
C ASP A 83 -11.79 0.18 -15.22
N LEU A 84 -12.20 -0.98 -14.69
CA LEU A 84 -12.62 -2.13 -15.48
C LEU A 84 -14.05 -2.00 -16.05
N GLY A 85 -14.74 -0.89 -15.79
CA GLY A 85 -16.14 -0.69 -16.20
C GLY A 85 -17.12 -1.66 -15.54
N ALA A 86 -16.74 -2.31 -14.44
CA ALA A 86 -17.58 -3.21 -13.69
C ALA A 86 -18.57 -2.42 -12.84
N ALA A 87 -19.80 -2.93 -12.71
CA ALA A 87 -20.76 -2.35 -11.78
C ALA A 87 -20.19 -2.43 -10.36
N ALA A 88 -20.08 -1.27 -9.69
CA ALA A 88 -19.54 -1.15 -8.34
C ALA A 88 -20.45 -1.87 -7.33
N LYS A 89 -20.24 -3.18 -7.17
CA LYS A 89 -20.81 -3.95 -6.06
C LYS A 89 -20.00 -3.63 -4.80
N PRO A 90 -20.64 -3.45 -3.64
CA PRO A 90 -19.92 -3.25 -2.38
C PRO A 90 -18.90 -4.38 -2.18
N PHE A 91 -17.61 -4.03 -2.08
CA PHE A 91 -16.55 -4.96 -1.78
C PHE A 91 -16.27 -4.94 -0.28
N VAL A 92 -16.47 -6.08 0.37
CA VAL A 92 -16.19 -6.28 1.79
C VAL A 92 -15.05 -7.31 1.88
N PRO A 93 -13.82 -6.89 2.23
CA PRO A 93 -12.69 -7.79 2.32
C PRO A 93 -12.94 -8.88 3.36
N THR A 94 -12.64 -10.12 3.02
CA THR A 94 -12.85 -11.25 3.94
C THR A 94 -11.64 -11.55 4.82
N VAL A 95 -10.45 -11.10 4.45
CA VAL A 95 -9.20 -11.37 5.17
C VAL A 95 -8.29 -10.13 5.15
N HIS A 96 -7.61 -9.87 6.28
CA HIS A 96 -6.45 -8.96 6.36
C HIS A 96 -5.32 -9.63 7.14
#